data_AF-A0A1X0SD73-F1
#
_entry.id   AF-A0A1X0SD73-F1
#
_cell.length_a   1.000
_cell.length_b   1.000
_cell.length_c   1.000
_cell.angle_alpha   90.00
_cell.angle_beta   90.00
_cell.angle_gamma   90.00
#
_symmetry.space_group_name_H-M   'P 1'
#
loop_
_entity.id
_entity.type
_entity.pdbx_description
1 polymer ?
#
loop_
_entity_poly.entity_id
_entity_poly.type
_entity_poly.pdbx_seq_one_letter_code
_entity_poly.pdbx_strand_id
1 'polypeptide(L)'
;LAISNSDLIRSVHNSFARSDPFVNEIVDPDAGKDQDVYHFIAYLPKHGALYELDGLSSGPVNLGACDEDDWVRKANEAIMKRMEQYGASELHFSLMALTKDRIELYEEQIEEL
;
A
#
# COMPACT_ATOMS: atom_id res chain seq x y z
N LEU A 1 7.88 -5.50 -16.81
CA LEU A 1 9.21 -5.26 -16.20
C LEU A 1 9.65 -3.78 -16.18
N ALA A 2 8.79 -2.80 -16.50
CA ALA A 2 9.20 -1.40 -16.56
C ALA A 2 9.49 -0.77 -15.18
N ILE A 3 8.68 -1.09 -14.17
CA ILE A 3 8.81 -0.52 -12.81
C ILE A 3 10.08 -1.03 -12.11
N SER A 4 10.33 -2.35 -12.15
CA SER A 4 11.51 -2.98 -11.52
C SER A 4 12.83 -2.49 -12.11
N ASN A 5 12.82 -2.08 -13.38
CA ASN A 5 14.00 -1.65 -14.11
C ASN A 5 14.20 -0.13 -14.07
N SER A 6 13.33 0.62 -13.39
CA SER A 6 13.49 2.06 -13.25
C SER A 6 14.50 2.40 -12.16
N ASP A 7 15.63 2.97 -12.56
CA ASP A 7 16.71 3.38 -11.64
C ASP A 7 16.25 4.47 -10.66
N LEU A 8 15.42 5.41 -11.12
CA LEU A 8 14.86 6.47 -10.27
C LEU A 8 13.97 5.89 -9.16
N ILE A 9 13.06 4.97 -9.51
CA ILE A 9 12.17 4.33 -8.52
C ILE A 9 13.03 3.54 -7.52
N ARG A 10 14.01 2.77 -8.03
CA ARG A 10 14.90 1.97 -7.19
C ARG A 10 15.72 2.83 -6.24
N SER A 11 16.28 3.94 -6.70
CA SER A 11 17.12 4.81 -5.86
C SER A 11 16.32 5.45 -4.74
N VAL A 12 15.13 5.96 -5.04
CA VAL A 12 14.24 6.57 -4.03
C VAL A 12 13.77 5.51 -3.05
N HIS A 13 13.27 4.36 -3.51
CA HIS A 13 12.86 3.25 -2.65
C HIS A 13 13.97 2.84 -1.67
N ASN A 14 15.19 2.67 -2.16
CA ASN A 14 16.32 2.24 -1.35
C ASN A 14 16.78 3.31 -0.35
N SER A 15 16.55 4.59 -0.61
CA SER A 15 16.86 5.67 0.35
C SER A 15 15.98 5.64 1.61
N PHE A 16 14.83 4.96 1.57
CA PHE A 16 13.95 4.74 2.72
C PHE A 16 14.16 3.38 3.39
N ALA A 17 15.02 2.51 2.84
CA ALA A 17 15.37 1.24 3.48
C ALA A 17 16.15 1.52 4.78
N ARG A 18 16.04 0.62 5.76
CA ARG A 18 16.77 0.78 7.02
C ARG A 18 18.27 0.82 6.72
N SER A 19 18.92 1.92 7.10
CA SER A 19 20.38 2.00 7.14
C SER A 19 20.84 1.28 8.40
N ASP A 20 21.33 0.05 8.28
CA ASP A 20 21.94 -0.65 9.40
C ASP A 20 23.46 -0.46 9.34
N PRO A 21 24.07 0.27 10.30
CA PRO A 21 25.50 0.56 10.30
C PRO A 21 26.40 -0.67 10.46
N PHE A 22 25.85 -1.85 10.74
CA PHE A 22 26.60 -3.08 10.98
C PHE A 22 26.40 -4.14 9.89
N VAL A 23 25.63 -3.83 8.84
CA VAL A 23 25.40 -4.76 7.73
C VAL A 23 26.56 -4.71 6.76
N ASN A 24 27.40 -5.74 6.80
CA ASN A 24 28.34 -6.01 5.72
C ASN A 24 27.53 -6.34 4.46
N GLU A 25 27.73 -5.62 3.35
CA GLU A 25 27.10 -5.90 2.04
C GLU A 25 27.37 -7.32 1.49
N ILE A 26 28.26 -8.08 2.16
CA ILE A 26 28.66 -9.46 1.83
C ILE A 26 27.77 -10.51 2.51
N VAL A 27 27.07 -10.15 3.59
CA VAL A 27 26.24 -11.06 4.38
C VAL A 27 24.82 -10.51 4.40
N ASP A 28 23.87 -11.28 3.88
CA ASP A 28 22.45 -10.93 3.95
C ASP A 28 22.07 -10.70 5.44
N PRO A 29 21.72 -9.45 5.84
CA PRO A 29 21.44 -9.11 7.24
C PRO A 29 20.23 -9.83 7.82
N ASP A 30 19.45 -10.49 6.96
CA ASP A 30 18.28 -11.27 7.32
C ASP A 30 18.48 -12.78 7.15
N ALA A 31 19.72 -13.26 6.93
CA ALA A 31 20.06 -14.67 6.97
C ALA A 31 19.85 -15.26 8.39
N GLY A 32 18.65 -15.77 8.64
CA GLY A 32 18.27 -16.46 9.88
C GLY A 32 17.27 -15.74 10.77
N LYS A 33 16.72 -14.59 10.33
CA LYS A 33 15.52 -14.01 10.96
C LYS A 33 14.28 -14.54 10.23
N ASP A 34 13.25 -14.94 10.98
CA ASP A 34 11.91 -15.11 10.41
C ASP A 34 11.52 -13.74 9.83
N GLN A 35 11.69 -13.59 8.51
CA GLN A 35 11.27 -12.38 7.83
C GLN A 35 9.75 -12.42 7.72
N ASP A 36 9.08 -11.51 8.44
CA ASP A 36 7.68 -11.24 8.19
C ASP A 36 7.53 -10.72 6.76
N VAL A 37 7.12 -11.60 5.84
CA VAL A 37 6.91 -11.26 4.44
C VAL A 37 5.59 -10.50 4.33
N TYR A 38 5.69 -9.17 4.35
CA TYR A 38 4.53 -8.30 4.13
C TYR A 38 4.18 -8.21 2.63
N HIS A 39 2.89 -8.30 2.35
CA HIS A 39 2.33 -8.17 1.01
C HIS A 39 1.42 -6.94 0.91
N PHE A 40 1.63 -6.11 -0.11
CA PHE A 40 0.85 -4.90 -0.33
C PHE A 40 -0.31 -5.16 -1.30
N ILE A 41 -1.50 -4.73 -0.88
CA ILE A 41 -2.70 -4.70 -1.72
C ILE A 41 -3.25 -3.28 -1.70
N ALA A 42 -3.63 -2.77 -2.87
CA ALA A 42 -4.23 -1.43 -3.00
C ALA A 42 -5.70 -1.54 -3.43
N TYR A 43 -6.53 -0.66 -2.88
CA TYR A 43 -7.95 -0.52 -3.23
C TYR A 43 -8.18 0.88 -3.80
N LEU A 44 -8.83 0.97 -4.97
CA LEU A 44 -9.13 2.27 -5.59
C LEU A 44 -10.45 2.27 -6.37
N PRO A 45 -11.17 3.40 -6.40
CA PRO A 45 -12.29 3.59 -7.30
C PRO A 45 -11.77 3.99 -8.69
N LYS A 46 -12.28 3.35 -9.74
CA LYS A 46 -11.98 3.74 -11.12
C LYS A 46 -13.15 3.40 -12.04
N HIS A 47 -13.53 4.31 -12.93
CA HIS A 47 -14.61 4.09 -13.91
C HIS A 47 -15.93 3.57 -13.28
N GLY A 48 -16.31 4.09 -12.10
CA GLY A 48 -17.55 3.72 -11.40
C GLY A 48 -17.53 2.33 -10.76
N ALA A 49 -16.35 1.72 -10.59
CA ALA A 49 -16.18 0.44 -9.92
C ALA A 49 -14.99 0.45 -8.97
N LEU A 50 -15.07 -0.34 -7.91
CA LEU A 50 -14.00 -0.53 -6.95
C LEU A 50 -13.09 -1.66 -7.45
N TYR A 51 -11.78 -1.42 -7.42
CA TYR A 51 -10.78 -2.41 -7.81
C TYR A 51 -9.85 -2.74 -6.66
N GLU A 52 -9.54 -4.03 -6.54
CA GLU A 52 -8.41 -4.53 -5.76
C GLU A 52 -7.22 -4.78 -6.70
N LEU A 53 -6.07 -4.22 -6.34
CA LEU A 53 -4.79 -4.43 -7.01
C LEU A 53 -3.87 -5.20 -6.08
N ASP A 54 -3.71 -6.48 -6.39
CA ASP A 54 -2.81 -7.40 -5.70
C ASP A 54 -1.64 -7.75 -6.63
N GLY A 55 -0.41 -7.48 -6.19
CA GLY A 55 0.80 -7.71 -6.98
C GLY A 55 1.12 -9.19 -7.28
N LEU A 56 0.48 -10.13 -6.58
CA LEU A 56 0.57 -11.57 -6.82
C LEU A 56 -0.56 -12.09 -7.72
N SER A 57 -1.58 -11.28 -7.97
CA SER A 57 -2.68 -11.62 -8.87
C SER A 57 -2.33 -11.32 -10.34
N SER A 58 -3.00 -12.01 -11.27
CA SER A 58 -2.77 -11.84 -12.72
C SER A 58 -3.26 -10.49 -13.26
N GLY A 59 -4.02 -9.73 -12.48
CA GLY A 59 -4.53 -8.42 -12.85
C GLY A 59 -5.49 -7.84 -11.81
N PRO A 60 -6.09 -6.67 -12.09
CA PRO A 60 -7.05 -6.02 -11.22
C PRO A 60 -8.30 -6.90 -11.00
N VAL A 61 -8.76 -6.97 -9.75
CA VAL A 61 -10.02 -7.64 -9.39
C VAL A 61 -11.10 -6.59 -9.22
N ASN A 62 -12.19 -6.70 -9.97
CA ASN A 62 -13.33 -5.80 -9.86
C ASN A 62 -14.25 -6.26 -8.70
N LEU A 63 -14.44 -5.39 -7.71
CA LEU A 63 -15.25 -5.62 -6.51
C LEU A 63 -16.69 -5.11 -6.63
N GLY A 64 -17.07 -4.60 -7.80
CA GLY A 64 -18.41 -4.11 -8.12
C GLY A 64 -18.48 -2.59 -8.28
N ALA A 65 -19.68 -2.10 -8.62
CA ALA A 65 -19.92 -0.68 -8.83
C ALA A 65 -19.73 0.12 -7.53
N CYS A 66 -19.21 1.34 -7.63
CA CYS A 66 -19.07 2.28 -6.52
C CYS A 66 -19.07 3.72 -7.02
N ASP A 67 -19.32 4.65 -6.11
CA ASP A 67 -19.21 6.10 -6.32
C ASP A 67 -18.25 6.73 -5.30
N GLU A 68 -18.05 8.05 -5.39
CA GLU A 68 -17.16 8.80 -4.49
C GLU A 68 -17.60 8.74 -3.02
N ASP A 69 -18.90 8.57 -2.76
CA ASP A 69 -19.46 8.59 -1.41
C ASP A 69 -19.36 7.22 -0.73
N ASP A 70 -19.39 6.12 -1.51
CA ASP A 70 -19.53 4.77 -0.97
C ASP A 70 -18.31 3.85 -1.16
N TRP A 71 -17.36 4.21 -2.04
CA TRP A 71 -16.24 3.31 -2.35
C TRP A 71 -15.35 3.03 -1.14
N VAL A 72 -15.13 4.01 -0.27
CA VAL A 72 -14.30 3.84 0.95
C VAL A 72 -14.92 2.81 1.87
N ARG A 73 -16.25 2.86 2.06
CA ARG A 73 -16.98 1.89 2.87
C ARG A 73 -16.87 0.49 2.28
N LYS A 74 -17.07 0.36 0.96
CA LYS A 74 -16.95 -0.93 0.25
C LYS A 74 -15.52 -1.49 0.30
N ALA A 75 -14.51 -0.64 0.18
CA ALA A 75 -13.11 -1.02 0.33
C ALA A 75 -12.82 -1.51 1.75
N ASN A 76 -13.33 -0.82 2.77
CA ASN A 76 -13.18 -1.24 4.16
C ASN A 76 -13.83 -2.62 4.42
N GLU A 77 -15.04 -2.86 3.90
CA GLU A 77 -15.71 -4.17 3.97
C GLU A 77 -14.87 -5.28 3.32
N ALA A 78 -14.25 -5.01 2.16
CA ALA A 78 -13.36 -5.95 1.49
C ALA A 78 -12.09 -6.24 2.30
N ILE A 79 -11.46 -5.19 2.88
CA ILE A 79 -10.27 -5.31 3.73
C ILE A 79 -10.58 -6.14 4.98
N MET A 80 -11.68 -5.85 5.67
CA MET A 80 -12.11 -6.59 6.86
C MET A 80 -12.33 -8.07 6.53
N LYS A 81 -13.06 -8.37 5.45
CA LYS A 81 -13.31 -9.74 5.01
C LYS A 81 -12.02 -10.49 4.67
N ARG A 82 -10.99 -9.78 4.20
CA ARG A 82 -9.66 -10.36 3.95
C ARG A 82 -8.93 -10.65 5.25
N MET A 83 -8.91 -9.71 6.19
CA MET A 83 -8.31 -9.90 7.52
C MET A 83 -8.93 -11.09 8.26
N GLU A 84 -10.25 -11.26 8.17
CA GLU A 84 -10.97 -12.39 8.77
C GLU A 84 -10.49 -13.77 8.27
N GLN A 85 -10.00 -13.86 7.02
CA GLN A 85 -9.53 -15.13 6.45
C GLN A 85 -8.23 -15.64 7.09
N TYR A 86 -7.40 -14.74 7.62
CA TYR A 86 -6.14 -15.10 8.28
C TYR A 86 -6.35 -15.56 9.74
N GLY A 87 -7.57 -15.46 10.26
CA GLY A 87 -7.94 -15.90 11.60
C GLY A 87 -7.32 -15.06 12.72
N ALA A 88 -7.57 -15.45 13.97
CA ALA A 88 -7.08 -14.74 15.15
C ALA A 88 -5.56 -14.87 15.41
N SER A 89 -4.86 -15.68 14.61
CA SER A 89 -3.42 -15.95 14.73
C SER A 89 -2.55 -14.90 14.04
N GLU A 90 -3.08 -14.15 13.07
CA GLU A 90 -2.35 -13.11 12.34
C GLU A 90 -2.92 -11.74 12.69
N LEU A 91 -2.12 -10.89 13.34
CA LEU A 91 -2.54 -9.55 13.78
C LEU A 91 -1.68 -8.43 13.17
N HIS A 92 -0.66 -8.78 12.38
CA HIS A 92 0.30 -7.82 11.85
C HIS A 92 -0.18 -7.23 10.52
N PHE A 93 -1.15 -6.32 10.60
CA PHE A 93 -1.62 -5.56 9.45
C PHE A 93 -1.29 -4.08 9.59
N SER A 94 -0.94 -3.46 8.47
CA SER A 94 -0.82 -2.01 8.34
C SER A 94 -1.79 -1.53 7.27
N LEU A 95 -2.60 -0.53 7.59
CA LEU A 95 -3.53 0.12 6.66
C LEU A 95 -3.14 1.59 6.52
N MET A 96 -2.93 2.02 5.28
CA MET A 96 -2.59 3.40 4.93
C MET A 96 -3.58 3.93 3.90
N ALA A 97 -3.90 5.21 3.99
CA ALA A 97 -4.71 5.92 3.01
C ALA A 97 -3.85 6.96 2.29
N LEU A 98 -3.92 6.99 0.95
CA LEU A 98 -3.32 8.05 0.14
C LEU A 98 -4.33 9.19 0.02
N THR A 99 -4.04 10.33 0.64
CA THR A 99 -4.91 11.51 0.64
C THR A 99 -4.20 12.72 0.02
N LYS A 100 -4.95 13.79 -0.26
CA LYS A 100 -4.34 15.09 -0.56
C LYS A 100 -3.47 15.55 0.60
N ASP A 101 -2.43 16.32 0.28
CA ASP A 101 -1.65 17.01 1.30
C ASP A 101 -2.57 17.97 2.08
N ARG A 102 -2.55 17.84 3.40
CA ARG A 102 -3.39 18.64 4.29
C ARG A 102 -2.84 20.04 4.46
N ILE A 103 -1.53 20.22 4.36
CA ILE A 103 -0.87 21.53 4.48
C ILE A 103 -1.27 22.39 3.28
N GLU A 104 -1.06 21.88 2.06
CA GLU A 104 -1.47 22.59 0.83
C GLU A 104 -2.97 22.93 0.85
N LEU A 105 -3.82 21.99 1.27
CA LEU A 105 -5.26 22.23 1.40
C LEU A 105 -5.60 23.41 2.33
N TYR A 106 -4.90 23.51 3.47
CA TYR A 106 -5.14 24.59 4.42
C TYR A 106 -4.56 25.92 3.95
N GLU A 107 -3.44 25.91 3.23
CA GLU A 107 -2.88 27.12 2.62
C GLU A 107 -3.84 27.71 1.58
N GLU A 108 -4.39 26.87 0.68
CA GLU A 108 -5.43 27.30 -0.29
C GLU A 108 -6.65 27.91 0.41
N GLN A 109 -7.13 27.29 1.50
CA GLN A 109 -8.28 27.80 2.25
C GLN A 109 -8.00 29.14 2.94
N ILE A 110 -6.76 29.39 3.36
CA ILE A 110 -6.38 30.67 3.97
C ILE A 110 -6.31 31.78 2.92
N GLU A 111 -5.85 31.48 1.69
CA GLU A 111 -5.79 32.46 0.60
C GLU A 111 -7.18 32.88 0.08
N GLU A 112 -8.19 32.02 0.23
CA GLU A 112 -9.58 32.30 -0.16
C GLU A 112 -10.38 33.12 0.87
N LEU A 113 -9.83 33.38 2.08
CA LEU A 113 -10.46 34.18 3.15
C LEU A 113 -10.20 35.69 3.01
#